data_AF-A0A091RWZ5-F1
#
_entry.id   AF-A0A091RWZ5-F1
#
_cell.length_a   1.000
_cell.length_b   1.000
_cell.length_c   1.000
_cell.angle_alpha   90.00
_cell.angle_beta   90.00
_cell.angle_gamma   90.00
#
_symmetry.space_group_name_H-M   'P 1'
#
loop_
_entity.id
_entity.type
_entity.pdbx_description
1 polymer ?
#
loop_
_entity_poly.entity_id
_entity_poly.type
_entity_poly.pdbx_seq_one_letter_code
_entity_poly.pdbx_strand_id
1 'polypeptide(L)'
;QACHVEGGSAGLSQLLEEKRKAFVRRDAEMAPATASPVPSAGALCGSLSGKRKKRMMYLTTKNAEFDRHELLIYEEVARMPPFRRKTLVLIGAQGVGRRSLKNKLIMADQARYGTTIPYTSRKPKDTEKDGHGYRFVSRGEMEADIKAGRYLEHGEYEGNLYGTKIDSIRAVVDSGKMCILDVNPQAVKVLRTAEFVPYVVFIEAPGPETLRAMNRAALESGVATKQLTEANARRTVEESNRIQRGYGHYFDLSLTNDDLERTFGRLR
;
A
#
# COMPACT_ATOMS: atom_id res chain seq x y z
N GLN A 1 -18.43 13.40 9.92
CA GLN A 1 -18.97 13.82 11.24
C GLN A 1 -20.31 13.14 11.44
N ALA A 2 -20.40 12.21 12.39
CA ALA A 2 -21.67 11.60 12.78
C ALA A 2 -22.42 12.61 13.67
N CYS A 3 -23.68 12.90 13.36
CA CYS A 3 -24.57 13.66 14.21
C CYS A 3 -25.33 12.69 15.12
N HIS A 4 -25.46 13.05 16.40
CA HIS A 4 -26.24 12.30 17.36
C HIS A 4 -27.72 12.51 17.05
N VAL A 5 -28.45 11.44 16.73
CA VAL A 5 -29.92 11.46 16.67
C VAL A 5 -30.40 10.84 17.97
N GLU A 6 -31.07 11.63 18.81
CA GLU A 6 -31.74 11.09 20.00
C GLU A 6 -32.83 10.10 19.56
N GLY A 7 -32.77 8.87 20.09
CA GLY A 7 -33.65 7.77 19.70
C GLY A 7 -32.95 6.68 18.90
N GLY A 8 -31.93 6.05 19.49
CA GLY A 8 -31.60 4.64 19.26
C GLY A 8 -31.56 4.12 17.82
N SER A 9 -30.94 4.86 16.90
CA SER A 9 -30.55 4.37 15.58
C SER A 9 -29.63 5.41 14.94
N ALA A 10 -28.40 5.04 14.63
CA ALA A 10 -27.50 5.91 13.88
C ALA A 10 -28.04 6.07 12.45
N GLY A 11 -28.86 7.11 12.22
CA GLY A 11 -29.40 7.46 10.91
C GLY A 11 -28.45 8.34 10.10
N LEU A 12 -28.45 8.19 8.77
CA LEU A 12 -27.75 9.10 7.86
C LEU A 12 -28.40 10.49 7.85
N SER A 13 -27.60 11.53 7.60
CA SER A 13 -28.12 12.86 7.24
C SER A 13 -28.94 12.78 5.95
N GLN A 14 -30.02 13.56 5.88
CA GLN A 14 -31.00 13.57 4.78
C GLN A 14 -30.35 13.75 3.39
N LEU A 15 -29.30 14.57 3.30
CA LEU A 15 -28.51 14.79 2.07
C LEU A 15 -27.83 13.51 1.56
N LEU A 16 -27.47 12.61 2.47
CA LEU A 16 -26.80 11.35 2.17
C LEU A 16 -27.80 10.25 1.81
N GLU A 17 -28.99 10.27 2.42
CA GLU A 17 -30.11 9.40 2.05
C GLU A 17 -30.57 9.67 0.61
N GLU A 18 -30.63 10.95 0.22
CA GLU A 18 -30.93 11.38 -1.15
C GLU A 18 -29.87 10.91 -2.16
N LYS A 19 -28.58 10.99 -1.80
CA LYS A 19 -27.49 10.51 -2.66
C LYS A 19 -27.42 8.98 -2.77
N ARG A 20 -27.82 8.24 -1.73
CA ARG A 20 -27.98 6.78 -1.78
C ARG A 20 -29.09 6.36 -2.74
N LYS A 21 -30.22 7.08 -2.75
CA LYS A 21 -31.35 6.82 -3.65
C LYS A 21 -31.07 7.20 -5.10
N ALA A 22 -30.11 8.10 -5.36
CA ALA A 22 -29.69 8.50 -6.69
C ALA A 22 -28.83 7.45 -7.44
N PHE A 23 -28.43 6.35 -6.79
CA PHE A 23 -27.70 5.26 -7.45
C PHE A 23 -28.68 4.32 -8.18
N VAL A 24 -28.74 4.43 -9.52
CA VAL A 24 -29.70 3.72 -10.37
C VAL A 24 -29.35 2.24 -10.56
N ARG A 25 -30.42 1.44 -10.73
CA ARG A 25 -30.60 -0.02 -10.64
C ARG A 25 -29.70 -0.92 -11.49
N ARG A 26 -29.57 -2.18 -11.05
CA ARG A 26 -29.05 -3.33 -11.81
C ARG A 26 -29.95 -3.61 -13.02
N ASP A 27 -29.33 -3.80 -14.18
CA ASP A 27 -29.98 -4.32 -15.37
C ASP A 27 -30.56 -5.72 -15.10
N ALA A 28 -31.80 -5.89 -15.57
CA ALA A 28 -32.72 -6.96 -15.26
C ALA A 28 -32.27 -8.36 -15.72
N GLU A 29 -32.79 -9.36 -15.00
CA GLU A 29 -32.75 -10.79 -15.25
C GLU A 29 -33.21 -11.15 -16.67
N MET A 30 -32.55 -12.13 -17.31
CA MET A 30 -33.05 -12.76 -18.54
C MET A 30 -33.22 -14.26 -18.28
N ALA A 31 -34.46 -14.66 -18.01
CA ALA A 31 -34.88 -16.05 -17.92
C ALA A 31 -34.91 -16.71 -19.32
N PRO A 32 -34.75 -18.04 -19.43
CA PRO A 32 -34.74 -18.74 -20.71
C PRO A 32 -36.18 -19.12 -21.13
N ALA A 33 -36.53 -18.92 -22.39
CA ALA A 33 -37.76 -19.48 -22.96
C ALA A 33 -37.51 -20.01 -24.39
N THR A 34 -38.04 -21.21 -24.58
CA THR A 34 -37.94 -22.14 -25.71
C THR A 34 -38.96 -21.87 -26.82
N ALA A 35 -38.60 -22.31 -28.05
CA ALA A 35 -39.44 -22.67 -29.21
C ALA A 35 -40.00 -21.57 -30.16
N SER A 36 -39.84 -21.87 -31.47
CA SER A 36 -39.98 -21.09 -32.73
C SER A 36 -41.43 -21.02 -33.31
N PRO A 37 -41.72 -20.59 -34.58
CA PRO A 37 -41.23 -19.47 -35.44
C PRO A 37 -42.36 -18.64 -36.18
N VAL A 38 -41.93 -17.68 -37.04
CA VAL A 38 -42.53 -17.03 -38.26
C VAL A 38 -43.28 -15.65 -38.16
N PRO A 39 -43.34 -14.80 -39.24
CA PRO A 39 -42.61 -13.51 -39.31
C PRO A 39 -43.45 -12.28 -39.74
N SER A 40 -42.94 -11.04 -39.58
CA SER A 40 -43.40 -9.88 -40.37
C SER A 40 -42.46 -8.68 -40.21
N ALA A 41 -42.34 -7.91 -41.30
CA ALA A 41 -41.32 -6.91 -41.59
C ALA A 41 -41.38 -5.62 -40.76
N GLY A 42 -40.20 -5.04 -40.51
CA GLY A 42 -40.03 -3.70 -39.96
C GLY A 42 -38.56 -3.39 -39.78
N ALA A 43 -37.96 -2.74 -40.78
CA ALA A 43 -36.57 -2.30 -40.74
C ALA A 43 -36.33 -1.31 -39.59
N LEU A 44 -35.24 -1.47 -38.85
CA LEU A 44 -34.46 -0.32 -38.40
C LEU A 44 -33.01 -0.70 -38.10
N CYS A 45 -32.13 0.08 -38.71
CA CYS A 45 -30.69 0.10 -38.56
C CYS A 45 -30.25 0.07 -37.10
N GLY A 46 -29.31 -0.84 -36.79
CA GLY A 46 -28.73 -0.94 -35.46
C GLY A 46 -27.66 -2.01 -35.41
N SER A 47 -26.58 -1.84 -36.17
CA SER A 47 -25.31 -2.50 -35.86
C SER A 47 -24.81 -1.96 -34.52
N LEU A 48 -25.44 -2.38 -33.41
CA LEU A 48 -24.81 -2.37 -32.12
C LEU A 48 -23.77 -3.47 -32.16
N SER A 49 -22.59 -3.12 -32.66
CA SER A 49 -21.36 -3.80 -32.28
C SER A 49 -21.21 -3.62 -30.78
N GLY A 50 -22.01 -4.36 -30.00
CA GLY A 50 -21.94 -4.40 -28.56
C GLY A 50 -20.51 -4.78 -28.24
N LYS A 51 -19.71 -3.80 -27.79
CA LYS A 51 -18.35 -4.06 -27.34
C LYS A 51 -18.49 -5.15 -26.31
N ARG A 52 -18.05 -6.37 -26.66
CA ARG A 52 -18.07 -7.53 -25.74
C ARG A 52 -17.50 -7.01 -24.43
N LYS A 53 -18.33 -7.00 -23.37
CA LYS A 53 -17.92 -6.58 -22.03
C LYS A 53 -16.71 -7.45 -21.69
N LYS A 54 -15.51 -6.87 -21.79
CA LYS A 54 -14.27 -7.60 -21.54
C LYS A 54 -14.35 -8.00 -20.06
N ARG A 55 -14.58 -9.29 -19.80
CA ARG A 55 -14.39 -9.87 -18.47
C ARG A 55 -12.90 -9.75 -18.18
N MET A 56 -12.51 -8.69 -17.50
CA MET A 56 -11.16 -8.55 -17.01
C MET A 56 -11.03 -9.52 -15.84
N MET A 57 -10.30 -10.63 -16.04
CA MET A 57 -9.94 -11.49 -14.92
C MET A 57 -9.19 -10.67 -13.88
N TYR A 58 -9.52 -10.88 -12.60
CA TYR A 58 -8.82 -10.25 -11.49
C TYR A 58 -7.41 -10.81 -11.43
N LEU A 59 -6.45 -10.04 -11.93
CA LEU A 59 -5.04 -10.35 -11.82
C LEU A 59 -4.51 -9.55 -10.63
N THR A 60 -3.98 -10.23 -9.61
CA THR A 60 -3.44 -9.59 -8.39
C THR A 60 -2.42 -8.48 -8.72
N THR A 61 -1.69 -8.65 -9.82
CA THR A 61 -0.73 -7.66 -10.35
C THR A 61 -1.37 -6.34 -10.80
N LYS A 62 -2.69 -6.31 -11.04
CA LYS A 62 -3.46 -5.13 -11.46
C LYS A 62 -4.34 -4.55 -10.36
N ASN A 63 -4.20 -4.97 -9.10
CA ASN A 63 -4.99 -4.47 -7.98
C ASN A 63 -5.02 -2.93 -7.89
N ALA A 64 -3.89 -2.30 -8.15
CA ALA A 64 -3.77 -0.84 -8.16
C ALA A 64 -4.70 -0.13 -9.16
N GLU A 65 -5.15 -0.78 -10.23
CA GLU A 65 -6.10 -0.18 -11.17
C GLU A 65 -7.53 -0.17 -10.63
N PHE A 66 -7.90 -1.20 -9.87
CA PHE A 66 -9.21 -1.32 -9.23
C PHE A 66 -9.32 -0.36 -8.04
N ASP A 67 -8.24 -0.23 -7.27
CA ASP A 67 -8.19 0.63 -6.08
C ASP A 67 -8.46 2.11 -6.39
N ARG A 68 -8.13 2.59 -7.61
CA ARG A 68 -8.43 3.97 -8.03
C ARG A 68 -9.93 4.30 -8.06
N HIS A 69 -10.77 3.27 -8.10
CA HIS A 69 -12.22 3.40 -8.13
C HIS A 69 -12.86 3.08 -6.77
N GLU A 70 -12.05 2.79 -5.76
CA GLU A 70 -12.51 2.53 -4.39
C GLU A 70 -12.84 3.87 -3.71
N LEU A 71 -14.13 4.21 -3.71
CA LEU A 71 -14.64 5.38 -2.99
C LEU A 71 -14.99 4.97 -1.56
N LEU A 72 -14.03 5.09 -0.63
CA LEU A 72 -14.29 4.93 0.79
C LEU A 72 -14.89 6.23 1.36
N ILE A 73 -16.22 6.30 1.44
CA ILE A 73 -16.93 7.48 1.97
C ILE A 73 -16.97 7.43 3.51
N TYR A 74 -16.97 6.23 4.08
CA TYR A 74 -16.96 5.97 5.52
C TYR A 74 -16.06 4.78 5.83
N GLU A 75 -15.40 4.82 6.98
CA GLU A 75 -14.70 3.69 7.56
C GLU A 75 -15.46 3.25 8.81
N GLU A 76 -15.74 1.95 8.90
CA GLU A 76 -16.27 1.37 10.13
C GLU A 76 -15.19 1.40 11.21
N VAL A 77 -15.46 2.10 12.31
CA VAL A 77 -14.53 2.23 13.43
C VAL A 77 -15.20 1.78 14.72
N ALA A 78 -14.45 1.08 15.56
CA ALA A 78 -14.87 0.69 16.89
C ALA A 78 -14.02 1.43 17.94
N ARG A 79 -14.64 1.85 19.03
CA ARG A 79 -13.90 2.37 20.19
C ARG A 79 -13.19 1.21 20.86
N MET A 80 -11.87 1.24 20.84
CA MET A 80 -11.02 0.24 21.50
C MET A 80 -10.44 0.81 22.80
N PRO A 81 -10.25 -0.02 23.85
CA PRO A 81 -9.44 0.38 25.00
C PRO A 81 -8.00 0.69 24.54
N PRO A 82 -7.19 1.41 25.34
CA PRO A 82 -5.81 1.70 24.98
C PRO A 82 -5.04 0.42 24.61
N PHE A 83 -4.48 0.41 23.41
CA PHE A 83 -3.72 -0.72 22.87
C PHE A 83 -2.35 -0.24 22.40
N ARG A 84 -1.40 -1.17 22.35
CA ARG A 84 -0.08 -0.90 21.75
C ARG A 84 -0.12 -1.25 20.27
N ARG A 85 0.33 -0.32 19.42
CA ARG A 85 0.54 -0.59 17.98
C ARG A 85 1.64 -1.65 17.86
N LYS A 86 1.40 -2.68 17.05
CA LYS A 86 2.37 -3.77 16.84
C LYS A 86 3.28 -3.50 15.64
N THR A 87 2.80 -2.72 14.67
CA THR A 87 3.58 -2.37 13.48
C THR A 87 3.54 -0.87 13.20
N LEU A 88 4.63 -0.33 12.69
CA LEU A 88 4.76 1.03 12.17
C LEU A 88 5.08 0.93 10.68
N VAL A 89 4.20 1.45 9.84
CA VAL A 89 4.28 1.33 8.40
C VAL A 89 4.64 2.69 7.82
N LEU A 90 5.83 2.79 7.22
CA LEU A 90 6.31 3.98 6.54
C LEU A 90 5.99 3.89 5.05
N ILE A 91 5.04 4.70 4.60
CA ILE A 91 4.60 4.79 3.20
C ILE A 91 5.15 6.07 2.58
N GLY A 92 5.54 6.03 1.31
CA GLY A 92 6.12 7.20 0.64
C GLY A 92 6.84 6.81 -0.64
N ALA A 93 7.15 7.82 -1.46
CA ALA A 93 7.82 7.61 -2.73
C ALA A 93 9.21 6.95 -2.56
N GLN A 94 9.69 6.32 -3.63
CA GLN A 94 11.06 5.82 -3.65
C GLN A 94 12.06 6.99 -3.55
N GLY A 95 13.05 6.86 -2.67
CA GLY A 95 14.07 7.90 -2.46
C GLY A 95 13.69 8.99 -1.46
N VAL A 96 12.49 8.96 -0.87
CA VAL A 96 12.03 9.99 0.09
C VAL A 96 12.66 9.90 1.49
N GLY A 97 13.47 8.87 1.77
CA GLY A 97 14.17 8.72 3.06
C GLY A 97 13.52 7.74 4.05
N ARG A 98 12.50 6.96 3.66
CA ARG A 98 11.85 5.94 4.51
C ARG A 98 12.84 4.97 5.18
N ARG A 99 13.78 4.44 4.40
CA ARG A 99 14.81 3.52 4.90
C ARG A 99 15.72 4.18 5.94
N SER A 100 16.11 5.43 5.72
CA SER A 100 16.94 6.20 6.65
C SER A 100 16.21 6.42 7.98
N LEU A 101 14.94 6.85 7.93
CA LEU A 101 14.10 7.01 9.11
C LEU A 101 13.91 5.69 9.86
N LYS A 102 13.59 4.60 9.15
CA LYS A 102 13.47 3.26 9.72
C LYS A 102 14.74 2.84 10.46
N ASN A 103 15.88 2.92 9.80
CA ASN A 103 17.16 2.51 10.40
C ASN A 103 17.48 3.35 11.63
N LYS A 104 17.25 4.66 11.57
CA LYS A 104 17.48 5.58 12.69
C LYS A 104 16.57 5.27 13.89
N LEU A 105 15.29 4.96 13.66
CA LEU A 105 14.37 4.48 14.71
C LEU A 105 14.90 3.21 15.38
N ILE A 106 15.28 2.20 14.59
CA ILE A 106 15.79 0.94 15.13
C ILE A 106 17.08 1.14 15.92
N MET A 107 18.01 1.96 15.42
CA MET A 107 19.27 2.25 16.11
C MET A 107 19.06 3.04 17.41
N ALA A 108 18.06 3.91 17.46
CA ALA A 108 17.76 4.71 18.65
C ALA A 108 17.20 3.87 19.80
N ASP A 109 16.46 2.80 19.51
CA ASP A 109 15.91 1.89 20.53
C ASP A 109 15.70 0.47 19.96
N GLN A 110 16.75 -0.35 20.04
CA GLN A 110 16.73 -1.74 19.55
C GLN A 110 15.89 -2.68 20.43
N ALA A 111 15.54 -2.27 21.65
CA ALA A 111 14.69 -3.04 22.55
C ALA A 111 13.21 -2.84 22.18
N ARG A 112 12.82 -1.65 21.74
CA ARG A 112 11.45 -1.31 21.33
C ARG A 112 11.16 -1.62 19.87
N TYR A 113 12.13 -1.48 18.99
CA TYR A 113 11.92 -1.54 17.54
C TYR A 113 12.67 -2.71 16.87
N GLY A 114 12.02 -3.31 15.87
CA GLY A 114 12.62 -4.32 15.01
C GLY A 114 12.17 -4.15 13.56
N THR A 115 12.85 -4.82 12.63
CA THR A 115 12.47 -4.89 11.20
C THR A 115 12.53 -6.33 10.73
N THR A 116 11.79 -6.64 9.68
CA THR A 116 11.91 -7.93 9.00
C THR A 116 13.20 -8.03 8.20
N ILE A 117 13.67 -9.26 8.03
CA ILE A 117 14.74 -9.59 7.07
C ILE A 117 14.06 -9.98 5.75
N PRO A 118 14.29 -9.26 4.64
CA PRO A 118 13.72 -9.60 3.35
C PRO A 118 14.30 -10.89 2.80
N TYR A 119 13.53 -11.57 1.96
CA TYR A 119 13.92 -12.77 1.24
C TYR A 119 14.35 -12.42 -0.18
N THR A 120 15.26 -13.20 -0.75
CA THR A 120 15.62 -13.11 -2.16
C THR A 120 15.90 -14.47 -2.78
N SER A 121 15.59 -14.59 -4.07
CA SER A 121 16.01 -15.74 -4.89
C SER A 121 17.41 -15.60 -5.49
N ARG A 122 18.07 -14.45 -5.27
CA ARG A 122 19.45 -14.21 -5.73
C ARG A 122 20.39 -15.16 -5.00
N LYS A 123 21.44 -15.63 -5.66
CA LYS A 123 22.52 -16.35 -4.97
C LYS A 123 23.27 -15.41 -4.01
N PRO A 124 23.62 -15.86 -2.79
CA PRO A 124 24.46 -15.08 -1.89
C PRO A 124 25.82 -14.83 -2.52
N LYS A 125 26.38 -13.65 -2.31
CA LYS A 125 27.80 -13.36 -2.60
C LYS A 125 28.68 -13.96 -1.51
N ASP A 126 29.97 -14.15 -1.79
CA ASP A 126 30.92 -14.75 -0.85
C ASP A 126 31.03 -13.99 0.50
N THR A 127 30.73 -12.69 0.50
CA THR A 127 30.74 -11.84 1.69
C THR A 127 29.40 -11.79 2.44
N GLU A 128 28.33 -12.34 1.86
CA GLU A 128 26.99 -12.32 2.42
C GLU A 128 26.73 -13.59 3.25
N LYS A 129 26.15 -13.42 4.43
CA LYS A 129 25.71 -14.54 5.28
C LYS A 129 24.20 -14.64 5.26
N ASP A 130 23.66 -15.85 5.19
CA ASP A 130 22.21 -16.04 5.28
C ASP A 130 21.67 -15.51 6.61
N GLY A 131 20.50 -14.89 6.55
CA GLY A 131 19.89 -14.20 7.68
C GLY A 131 20.57 -12.89 8.07
N HIS A 132 21.59 -12.42 7.33
CA HIS A 132 22.18 -11.10 7.52
C HIS A 132 21.91 -10.25 6.28
N GLY A 133 21.01 -9.26 6.43
CA GLY A 133 20.54 -8.42 5.33
C GLY A 133 19.48 -9.09 4.46
N TYR A 134 19.70 -10.34 4.02
CA TYR A 134 18.73 -11.13 3.28
C TYR A 134 18.64 -12.58 3.80
N ARG A 135 17.47 -13.20 3.59
CA ARG A 135 17.32 -14.66 3.60
C ARG A 135 17.34 -15.17 2.16
N PHE A 136 18.24 -16.10 1.85
CA PHE A 136 18.39 -16.64 0.51
C PHE A 136 17.56 -17.91 0.36
N VAL A 137 16.67 -17.93 -0.64
CA VAL A 137 15.78 -19.08 -0.93
C VAL A 137 15.85 -19.41 -2.42
N SER A 138 15.40 -20.61 -2.81
CA SER A 138 15.33 -20.93 -4.23
C SER A 138 14.20 -20.15 -4.93
N ARG A 139 14.35 -19.86 -6.23
CA ARG A 139 13.29 -19.18 -6.99
C ARG A 139 11.98 -19.96 -6.97
N GLY A 140 12.03 -21.29 -7.16
CA GLY A 140 10.84 -22.15 -7.17
C GLY A 140 10.10 -22.17 -5.83
N GLU A 141 10.83 -22.22 -4.71
CA GLU A 141 10.24 -22.08 -3.37
C GLU A 141 9.57 -20.71 -3.20
N MET A 142 10.26 -19.64 -3.59
CA MET A 142 9.74 -18.29 -3.48
C MET A 142 8.47 -18.08 -4.33
N GLU A 143 8.43 -18.62 -5.55
CA GLU A 143 7.24 -18.57 -6.42
C GLU A 143 6.06 -19.36 -5.84
N ALA A 144 6.31 -20.55 -5.27
CA ALA A 144 5.28 -21.34 -4.61
C ALA A 144 4.71 -20.62 -3.37
N ASP A 145 5.58 -19.99 -2.58
CA ASP A 145 5.20 -19.20 -1.41
C ASP A 145 4.41 -17.94 -1.78
N ILE A 146 4.81 -17.25 -2.86
CA ILE A 146 4.07 -16.10 -3.41
C ILE A 146 2.67 -16.54 -3.85
N LYS A 147 2.55 -17.65 -4.59
CA LYS A 147 1.26 -18.20 -5.03
C LYS A 147 0.37 -18.59 -3.84
N ALA A 148 0.98 -19.03 -2.75
CA ALA A 148 0.29 -19.36 -1.49
C ALA A 148 -0.05 -18.14 -0.62
N GLY A 149 0.25 -16.90 -1.06
CA GLY A 149 -0.07 -15.68 -0.31
C GLY A 149 0.77 -15.46 0.94
N ARG A 150 1.98 -16.05 1.03
CA ARG A 150 2.85 -15.94 2.22
C ARG A 150 3.71 -14.66 2.25
N TYR A 151 3.72 -13.90 1.17
CA TYR A 151 4.46 -12.65 1.05
C TYR A 151 3.52 -11.45 1.18
N LEU A 152 3.91 -10.49 2.01
CA LEU A 152 3.24 -9.19 2.11
C LEU A 152 3.43 -8.40 0.83
N GLU A 153 4.66 -8.33 0.36
CA GLU A 153 5.04 -7.74 -0.92
C GLU A 153 6.18 -8.53 -1.54
N HIS A 154 6.22 -8.53 -2.87
CA HIS A 154 7.28 -9.14 -3.65
C HIS A 154 7.49 -8.36 -4.95
N GLY A 155 8.68 -8.48 -5.52
CA GLY A 155 9.06 -7.85 -6.78
C GLY A 155 10.26 -8.56 -7.40
N GLU A 156 10.53 -8.23 -8.67
CA GLU A 156 11.67 -8.78 -9.40
C GLU A 156 12.65 -7.65 -9.74
N TYR A 157 13.93 -7.90 -9.50
CA TYR A 157 15.02 -6.98 -9.81
C TYR A 157 16.22 -7.77 -10.34
N GLU A 158 16.72 -7.38 -11.51
CA GLU A 158 17.83 -8.07 -12.19
C GLU A 158 17.62 -9.59 -12.30
N GLY A 159 16.41 -10.02 -12.66
CA GLY A 159 16.03 -11.44 -12.82
C GLY A 159 15.89 -12.24 -11.52
N ASN A 160 16.02 -11.58 -10.36
CA ASN A 160 15.89 -12.21 -9.05
C ASN A 160 14.65 -11.68 -8.30
N LEU A 161 13.97 -12.57 -7.61
CA LEU A 161 12.84 -12.22 -6.77
C LEU A 161 13.32 -11.67 -5.42
N TYR A 162 12.58 -10.71 -4.90
CA TYR A 162 12.74 -10.12 -3.58
C TYR A 162 11.38 -9.97 -2.93
N GLY A 163 11.30 -10.10 -1.61
CA GLY A 163 10.03 -9.94 -0.91
C GLY A 163 10.11 -10.02 0.60
N THR A 164 9.04 -9.60 1.26
CA THR A 164 8.90 -9.64 2.72
C THR A 164 7.81 -10.65 3.08
N LYS A 165 8.17 -11.72 3.82
CA LYS A 165 7.19 -12.70 4.31
C LYS A 165 6.36 -12.12 5.46
N ILE A 166 5.08 -12.52 5.51
CA ILE A 166 4.17 -12.13 6.59
C ILE A 166 4.67 -12.69 7.94
N ASP A 167 5.17 -13.93 7.95
CA ASP A 167 5.69 -14.58 9.16
C ASP A 167 6.91 -13.85 9.75
N SER A 168 7.70 -13.15 8.94
CA SER A 168 8.80 -12.32 9.45
C SER A 168 8.28 -11.18 10.33
N ILE A 169 7.10 -10.65 10.02
CA ILE A 169 6.47 -9.57 10.79
C ILE A 169 5.99 -10.13 12.13
N ARG A 170 5.33 -11.30 12.10
CA ARG A 170 4.90 -12.03 13.30
C ARG A 170 6.07 -12.29 14.24
N ALA A 171 7.18 -12.82 13.73
CA ALA A 171 8.37 -13.10 14.52
C ALA A 171 8.91 -11.86 15.27
N VAL A 172 8.90 -10.69 14.62
CA VAL A 172 9.31 -9.43 15.28
C VAL A 172 8.31 -9.02 16.36
N VAL A 173 7.02 -9.11 16.08
CA VAL A 173 5.95 -8.79 17.05
C VAL A 173 6.00 -9.74 18.26
N ASP A 174 6.18 -11.03 18.03
CA ASP A 174 6.25 -12.06 19.06
C ASP A 174 7.49 -11.91 19.96
N SER A 175 8.56 -11.29 19.42
CA SER A 175 9.73 -10.88 20.22
C SER A 175 9.48 -9.68 21.14
N GLY A 176 8.25 -9.14 21.17
CA GLY A 176 7.85 -8.01 22.00
C GLY A 176 8.19 -6.63 21.41
N LYS A 177 8.65 -6.58 20.16
CA LYS A 177 9.07 -5.35 19.47
C LYS A 177 7.99 -4.84 18.53
N MET A 178 7.94 -3.53 18.34
CA MET A 178 7.14 -2.94 17.26
C MET A 178 7.89 -3.12 15.94
N CYS A 179 7.26 -3.79 14.96
CA CYS A 179 7.87 -4.03 13.65
C CYS A 179 7.75 -2.80 12.75
N ILE A 180 8.88 -2.24 12.32
CA ILE A 180 8.92 -1.10 11.40
C ILE A 180 9.09 -1.59 9.97
N LEU A 181 8.18 -1.18 9.09
CA LEU A 181 8.05 -1.64 7.71
C LEU A 181 8.13 -0.45 6.74
N ASP A 182 9.02 -0.50 5.75
CA ASP A 182 9.14 0.48 4.66
C ASP A 182 8.60 -0.10 3.32
N VAL A 183 7.32 -0.47 3.33
CA VAL A 183 6.65 -1.23 2.26
C VAL A 183 5.92 -0.30 1.27
N ASN A 184 5.43 -0.87 0.16
CA ASN A 184 4.58 -0.17 -0.80
C ASN A 184 3.17 0.13 -0.23
N PRO A 185 2.47 1.17 -0.69
CA PRO A 185 1.12 1.52 -0.20
C PRO A 185 0.11 0.36 -0.26
N GLN A 186 0.26 -0.52 -1.24
CA GLN A 186 -0.58 -1.71 -1.42
C GLN A 186 -0.55 -2.67 -0.23
N ALA A 187 0.59 -2.76 0.45
CA ALA A 187 0.77 -3.62 1.61
C ALA A 187 -0.13 -3.21 2.79
N VAL A 188 -0.55 -1.94 2.86
CA VAL A 188 -1.40 -1.44 3.96
C VAL A 188 -2.72 -2.18 4.01
N LYS A 189 -3.29 -2.57 2.87
CA LYS A 189 -4.55 -3.33 2.81
C LYS A 189 -4.46 -4.69 3.50
N VAL A 190 -3.30 -5.34 3.40
CA VAL A 190 -3.03 -6.63 4.05
C VAL A 190 -2.70 -6.44 5.52
N LEU A 191 -2.00 -5.35 5.87
CA LEU A 191 -1.59 -5.06 7.25
C LEU A 191 -2.71 -4.50 8.12
N ARG A 192 -3.75 -3.88 7.54
CA ARG A 192 -4.83 -3.22 8.29
C ARG A 192 -5.81 -4.22 8.91
N THR A 193 -5.31 -5.03 9.84
CA THR A 193 -6.04 -6.06 10.57
C THR A 193 -5.76 -5.96 12.06
N ALA A 194 -6.61 -6.58 12.88
CA ALA A 194 -6.39 -6.69 14.32
C ALA A 194 -5.11 -7.49 14.69
N GLU A 195 -4.58 -8.27 13.75
CA GLU A 195 -3.34 -9.01 13.93
C GLU A 195 -2.13 -8.06 14.03
N PHE A 196 -1.99 -7.13 13.08
CA PHE A 196 -0.81 -6.26 12.96
C PHE A 196 -1.01 -4.84 13.49
N VAL A 197 -2.26 -4.38 13.64
CA VAL A 197 -2.65 -3.09 14.22
C VAL A 197 -1.70 -1.96 13.79
N PRO A 198 -1.57 -1.69 12.48
CA PRO A 198 -0.53 -0.83 11.94
C PRO A 198 -0.78 0.63 12.31
N TYR A 199 0.28 1.37 12.63
CA TYR A 199 0.28 2.82 12.58
C TYR A 199 0.93 3.24 11.26
N VAL A 200 0.15 3.84 10.36
CA VAL A 200 0.57 4.14 8.99
C VAL A 200 0.99 5.60 8.90
N VAL A 201 2.28 5.83 8.69
CA VAL A 201 2.85 7.16 8.52
C VAL A 201 3.26 7.37 7.07
N PHE A 202 2.66 8.37 6.44
CA PHE A 202 3.08 8.82 5.12
C PHE A 202 4.22 9.83 5.24
N ILE A 203 5.31 9.53 4.54
CA ILE A 203 6.48 10.38 4.39
C ILE A 203 6.37 11.05 3.03
N GLU A 204 5.89 12.28 3.06
CA GLU A 204 5.73 13.15 1.91
C GLU A 204 7.10 13.64 1.43
N ALA A 205 7.29 13.64 0.12
CA ALA A 205 8.48 14.22 -0.49
C ALA A 205 8.46 15.75 -0.39
N PRO A 206 9.55 16.38 0.09
CA PRO A 206 9.69 17.82 -0.05
C PRO A 206 9.87 18.18 -1.54
N GLY A 207 9.93 19.48 -1.84
CA GLY A 207 10.16 19.95 -3.20
C GLY A 207 11.42 19.34 -3.85
N PRO A 208 11.48 19.26 -5.20
CA PRO A 208 12.57 18.57 -5.90
C PRO A 208 13.94 19.21 -5.63
N GLU A 209 13.99 20.53 -5.42
CA GLU A 209 15.20 21.26 -5.03
C GLU A 209 15.71 20.82 -3.66
N THR A 210 14.81 20.75 -2.67
CA THR A 210 15.11 20.30 -1.30
C THR A 210 15.58 18.86 -1.29
N LEU A 211 14.88 17.95 -1.99
CA LEU A 211 15.30 16.55 -2.14
C LEU A 211 16.74 16.44 -2.68
N ARG A 212 17.08 17.24 -3.70
CA ARG A 212 18.43 17.26 -4.26
C ARG A 212 19.45 17.86 -3.28
N ALA A 213 19.09 18.90 -2.54
CA ALA A 213 19.95 19.48 -1.51
C ALA A 213 20.26 18.47 -0.40
N MET A 214 19.25 17.77 0.11
CA MET A 214 19.41 16.69 1.08
C MET A 214 20.28 15.56 0.54
N ASN A 215 20.11 15.17 -0.73
CA ASN A 215 20.94 14.16 -1.36
C ASN A 215 22.41 14.60 -1.50
N ARG A 216 22.68 15.88 -1.80
CA ARG A 216 24.05 16.43 -1.83
C ARG A 216 24.71 16.36 -0.44
N ALA A 217 24.01 16.80 0.60
CA ALA A 217 24.51 16.67 1.97
C ALA A 217 24.75 15.21 2.38
N ALA A 218 23.89 14.29 1.93
CA ALA A 218 24.08 12.86 2.14
C ALA A 218 25.28 12.28 1.37
N LEU A 219 25.63 12.82 0.20
CA LEU A 219 26.85 12.45 -0.54
C LEU A 219 28.10 12.94 0.18
N GLU A 220 28.10 14.19 0.64
CA GLU A 220 29.21 14.81 1.37
C GLU A 220 29.52 14.07 2.68
N SER A 221 28.49 13.52 3.33
CA SER A 221 28.63 12.68 4.53
C SER A 221 28.86 11.19 4.24
N GLY A 222 28.92 10.77 2.97
CA GLY A 222 29.14 9.37 2.56
C GLY A 222 27.95 8.43 2.80
N VAL A 223 26.78 8.96 3.18
CA VAL A 223 25.54 8.20 3.40
C VAL A 223 24.89 7.81 2.08
N ALA A 224 24.97 8.67 1.06
CA ALA A 224 24.54 8.39 -0.30
C ALA A 224 25.75 8.10 -1.19
N THR A 225 25.57 7.23 -2.18
CA THR A 225 26.60 6.88 -3.18
C THR A 225 26.28 7.41 -4.57
N LYS A 226 25.04 7.87 -4.79
CA LYS A 226 24.55 8.31 -6.09
C LYS A 226 23.86 9.66 -5.99
N GLN A 227 24.25 10.56 -6.88
CA GLN A 227 23.62 11.85 -7.03
C GLN A 227 22.22 11.73 -7.63
N LEU A 228 21.28 12.42 -7.01
CA LEU A 228 19.90 12.50 -7.44
C LEU A 228 19.78 13.53 -8.57
N THR A 229 19.44 13.04 -9.76
CA THR A 229 19.16 13.91 -10.92
C THR A 229 17.86 14.68 -10.72
N GLU A 230 17.71 15.81 -11.39
CA GLU A 230 16.48 16.61 -11.35
C GLU A 230 15.26 15.80 -11.81
N ALA A 231 15.38 15.03 -12.89
CA ALA A 231 14.31 14.18 -13.39
C ALA A 231 13.86 13.14 -12.34
N ASN A 232 14.81 12.54 -11.62
CA ASN A 232 14.48 11.58 -10.55
C ASN A 232 13.83 12.27 -9.36
N ALA A 233 14.30 13.46 -8.96
CA ALA A 233 13.70 14.24 -7.88
C ALA A 233 12.25 14.62 -8.20
N ARG A 234 11.98 15.12 -9.42
CA ARG A 234 10.62 15.42 -9.90
C ARG A 234 9.75 14.17 -9.87
N ARG A 235 10.25 13.03 -10.36
CA ARG A 235 9.53 11.74 -10.32
C ARG A 235 9.18 11.31 -8.89
N THR A 236 10.08 11.50 -7.92
CA THR A 236 9.81 11.21 -6.50
C THR A 236 8.68 12.09 -5.95
N VAL A 237 8.65 13.39 -6.29
CA VAL A 237 7.58 14.31 -5.86
C VAL A 237 6.24 13.94 -6.51
N GLU A 238 6.23 13.68 -7.82
CA GLU A 238 5.03 13.23 -8.54
C GLU A 238 4.47 11.94 -7.97
N GLU A 239 5.35 10.97 -7.66
CA GLU A 239 4.97 9.71 -7.03
C GLU A 239 4.40 9.94 -5.63
N SER A 240 5.01 10.82 -4.83
CA SER A 240 4.51 11.20 -3.50
C SER A 240 3.08 11.73 -3.59
N ASN A 241 2.83 12.67 -4.52
CA ASN A 241 1.50 13.23 -4.76
C ASN A 241 0.49 12.19 -5.25
N ARG A 242 0.93 11.20 -6.04
CA ARG A 242 0.10 10.09 -6.49
C ARG A 242 -0.29 9.18 -5.32
N ILE A 243 0.67 8.84 -4.47
CA ILE A 243 0.45 8.02 -3.27
C ILE A 243 -0.51 8.73 -2.32
N GLN A 244 -0.33 10.02 -2.05
CA GLN A 244 -1.20 10.80 -1.17
C GLN A 244 -2.65 10.84 -1.68
N ARG A 245 -2.86 11.07 -2.98
CA ARG A 245 -4.19 11.06 -3.57
C ARG A 245 -4.86 9.67 -3.54
N GLY A 246 -4.10 8.61 -3.79
CA GLY A 246 -4.64 7.25 -3.86
C GLY A 246 -4.85 6.58 -2.51
N TYR A 247 -4.00 6.87 -1.52
CA TYR A 247 -3.94 6.14 -0.25
C TYR A 247 -4.09 7.03 0.98
N GLY A 248 -4.36 8.33 0.83
CA GLY A 248 -4.45 9.29 1.93
C GLY A 248 -5.40 8.87 3.06
N HIS A 249 -6.47 8.14 2.73
CA HIS A 249 -7.44 7.60 3.68
C HIS A 249 -6.93 6.44 4.54
N TYR A 250 -5.75 5.90 4.25
CA TYR A 250 -5.08 4.89 5.07
C TYR A 250 -4.07 5.48 6.06
N PHE A 251 -3.74 6.78 5.98
CA PHE A 251 -2.67 7.35 6.77
C PHE A 251 -3.18 7.82 8.13
N ASP A 252 -2.53 7.38 9.22
CA ASP A 252 -2.74 7.92 10.56
C ASP A 252 -2.02 9.27 10.73
N LEU A 253 -0.90 9.47 10.03
CA LEU A 253 -0.04 10.67 10.11
C LEU A 253 0.65 10.94 8.76
N SER A 254 0.79 12.22 8.41
CA SER A 254 1.56 12.66 7.24
C SER A 254 2.68 13.62 7.67
N LEU A 255 3.90 13.36 7.23
CA LEU A 255 5.10 14.15 7.53
C LEU A 255 5.87 14.46 6.24
N THR A 256 6.13 15.73 5.96
CA THR A 256 7.08 16.13 4.92
C THR A 256 8.51 15.95 5.42
N ASN A 257 9.33 15.20 4.69
CA ASN A 257 10.72 14.93 5.07
C ASN A 257 11.69 15.92 4.41
N ASP A 258 11.64 17.18 4.84
CA ASP A 258 12.57 18.25 4.44
C ASP A 258 13.87 18.25 5.27
N ASP A 259 13.81 17.71 6.49
CA ASP A 259 14.94 17.49 7.38
C ASP A 259 14.79 16.13 8.10
N LEU A 260 15.84 15.30 8.02
CA LEU A 260 15.80 13.93 8.54
C LEU A 260 15.71 13.89 10.07
N GLU A 261 16.42 14.79 10.78
CA GLU A 261 16.45 14.82 12.25
C GLU A 261 15.13 15.31 12.83
N ARG A 262 14.58 16.37 12.24
CA ARG A 262 13.27 16.90 12.62
C ARG A 262 12.16 15.88 12.37
N THR A 263 12.19 15.22 11.22
CA THR A 263 11.20 14.18 10.88
C THR A 263 11.32 12.99 11.83
N PHE A 264 12.55 12.56 12.12
CA PHE A 264 12.82 11.51 13.11
C PHE A 264 12.30 11.89 14.51
N GLY A 265 12.52 13.12 14.97
CA GLY A 265 12.02 13.59 16.26
C GLY A 265 10.49 13.57 16.37
N ARG A 266 9.76 13.75 15.26
CA ARG A 266 8.30 13.64 15.20
C ARG A 266 7.77 12.20 15.15
N LEU A 267 8.61 11.25 14.73
CA LEU A 267 8.25 9.82 14.65
C LEU A 267 8.46 9.06 15.97
N ARG A 268 9.34 9.56 16.84
CA ARG A 268 9.74 8.93 18.11
C ARG A 268 8.68 9.09 19.20
#